data_AF-A0A239BP99-F1
#
_entry.id   AF-A0A239BP99-F1
#
_cell.length_a   1.000
_cell.length_b   1.000
_cell.length_c   1.000
_cell.angle_alpha   90.00
_cell.angle_beta   90.00
_cell.angle_gamma   90.00
#
_symmetry.space_group_name_H-M   'P 1'
#
loop_
_entity.id
_entity.type
_entity.pdbx_description
1 polymer ?
#
loop_
_entity_poly.entity_id
_entity_poly.type
_entity_poly.pdbx_seq_one_letter_code
_entity_poly.pdbx_strand_id
1 'polypeptide(L)' 'MNRVIRITLRGELQVFTDSDLAACIREANRLNTERGYRNGVCVVELEDGQRMTASDCKEAA' A
#
# COMPACT_ATOMS: atom_id res chain seq x y z
N MET A 1 3.96 7.24 -11.44
CA MET A 1 3.02 7.46 -10.33
C MET A 1 3.09 6.30 -9.36
N ASN A 2 3.03 6.57 -8.06
CA ASN A 2 3.01 5.54 -7.01
C ASN A 2 1.61 4.94 -6.88
N ARG A 3 1.53 3.68 -6.47
CA ARG A 3 0.28 2.92 -6.42
C ARG A 3 0.18 2.21 -5.08
N VAL A 4 -0.99 2.27 -4.45
CA VAL A 4 -1.29 1.37 -3.34
C VAL A 4 -1.93 0.12 -3.92
N ILE A 5 -1.29 -1.02 -3.67
CA ILE A 5 -1.74 -2.33 -4.10
C ILE A 5 -2.18 -3.11 -2.88
N ARG A 6 -3.40 -3.65 -2.93
CA ARG A 6 -3.90 -4.61 -1.97
C ARG A 6 -3.56 -6.01 -2.44
N ILE A 7 -2.67 -6.68 -1.72
CA ILE A 7 -2.32 -8.08 -1.94
C ILE A 7 -3.29 -8.94 -1.12
N THR A 8 -3.99 -9.85 -1.80
CA THR A 8 -4.92 -10.80 -1.19
C THR A 8 -4.64 -12.22 -1.69
N LEU A 9 -5.27 -13.23 -1.09
CA LEU A 9 -5.21 -14.61 -1.60
C LEU A 9 -5.75 -14.76 -3.04
N ARG A 10 -6.56 -13.80 -3.52
CA ARG A 10 -7.12 -13.81 -4.88
C ARG A 10 -6.24 -13.07 -5.89
N GLY A 11 -5.10 -12.53 -5.45
CA GLY A 11 -4.19 -11.72 -6.26
C GLY A 11 -4.09 -10.27 -5.78
N GLU A 12 -3.45 -9.47 -6.64
CA GLU A 12 -3.15 -8.06 -6.42
C GLU A 12 -4.27 -7.18 -7.00
N LEU A 13 -4.65 -6.14 -6.26
CA LEU A 13 -5.62 -5.14 -6.70
C LEU A 13 -5.09 -3.74 -6.43
N GLN A 14 -4.99 -2.90 -7.46
CA GLN A 14 -4.72 -1.47 -7.25
C GLN A 14 -5.92 -0.81 -6.60
N VAL A 15 -5.71 -0.11 -5.48
CA VAL A 15 -6.77 0.53 -4.70
C VAL A 15 -6.63 2.05 -4.60
N PHE A 16 -5.43 2.58 -4.84
CA PHE A 16 -5.16 4.02 -4.85
C PHE A 16 -3.92 4.32 -5.70
N THR A 17 -3.79 5.55 -6.22
CA THR A 17 -2.60 6.01 -6.93
C THR A 17 -2.42 7.51 -6.74
N ASP A 18 -1.18 7.94 -6.55
CA ASP A 18 -0.81 9.35 -6.43
C ASP A 18 0.63 9.55 -6.88
N SER A 19 0.99 10.76 -7.31
CA SER A 19 2.38 11.15 -7.53
C SER A 19 3.15 11.34 -6.23
N ASP A 20 2.48 11.73 -5.14
CA ASP A 20 3.10 11.89 -3.82
C ASP A 20 3.21 10.54 -3.10
N LEU A 21 4.45 10.14 -2.82
CA LEU A 21 4.75 8.92 -2.07
C LEU A 21 4.17 8.99 -0.65
N ALA A 22 4.22 10.15 0.00
CA ALA A 22 3.68 10.30 1.35
C ALA A 22 2.16 10.13 1.38
N ALA A 23 1.44 10.59 0.35
CA ALA A 23 0.02 10.33 0.19
C ALA A 23 -0.28 8.83 0.06
N CYS A 24 0.50 8.10 -0.75
CA CYS A 24 0.33 6.66 -0.91
C CYS A 24 0.63 5.88 0.38
N ILE A 25 1.69 6.25 1.12
CA ILE A 25 2.04 5.60 2.40
C ILE A 25 0.94 5.83 3.44
N ARG A 26 0.46 7.08 3.59
CA ARG A 26 -0.66 7.40 4.48
C ARG A 26 -1.91 6.59 4.16
N GLU A 27 -2.23 6.49 2.87
CA GLU A 27 -3.42 5.76 2.42
C GLU A 27 -3.27 4.24 2.65
N ALA A 28 -2.10 3.66 2.36
CA ALA A 28 -1.82 2.25 2.64
C ALA A 28 -1.98 1.94 4.14
N ASN A 29 -1.43 2.79 5.02
CA ASN A 29 -1.55 2.64 6.47
C ASN A 29 -2.99 2.80 6.97
N ARG A 30 -3.74 3.77 6.43
CA ARG A 30 -5.16 3.95 6.72
C ARG A 30 -5.96 2.70 6.37
N LEU A 31 -5.80 2.18 5.15
CA LEU A 31 -6.50 0.98 4.68
C LEU A 31 -6.13 -0.27 5.48
N ASN A 32 -4.86 -0.45 5.82
CA ASN A 32 -4.41 -1.54 6.68
C ASN A 32 -5.00 -1.47 8.09
N THR A 33 -5.16 -0.26 8.62
CA THR A 33 -5.78 -0.03 9.94
C THR A 33 -7.28 -0.31 9.91
N GLU A 34 -7.99 0.18 8.90
CA GLU A 34 -9.45 0.02 8.77
C GLU A 34 -9.88 -1.42 8.45
N ARG A 35 -9.14 -2.09 7.57
CA ARG A 35 -9.51 -3.42 7.06
C ARG A 35 -8.81 -4.57 7.80
N GLY A 36 -7.76 -4.26 8.56
CA GLY A 36 -6.88 -5.23 9.19
C GLY A 36 -6.09 -6.09 8.18
N TYR A 37 -5.21 -6.93 8.71
CA TYR A 37 -4.30 -7.76 7.90
C TYR A 37 -4.84 -9.16 7.55
N ARG A 38 -6.04 -9.54 8.03
CA ARG A 38 -6.54 -10.92 7.94
C ARG A 38 -6.86 -11.39 6.52
N ASN A 39 -7.35 -10.50 5.66
CA ASN A 39 -7.79 -10.82 4.30
C ASN A 39 -6.97 -10.11 3.22
N GLY A 40 -5.76 -9.71 3.57
CA GLY A 40 -4.84 -9.02 2.67
C GLY A 40 -4.17 -7.84 3.33
N VAL A 41 -3.19 -7.30 2.61
CA VAL A 41 -2.34 -6.20 3.07
C VAL A 41 -2.19 -5.18 1.94
N CYS A 42 -2.19 -3.90 2.29
CA CYS A 42 -1.91 -2.81 1.37
C CYS A 42 -0.42 -2.47 1.43
N VAL A 43 0.21 -2.45 0.26
CA VAL A 43 1.61 -2.08 0.05
C VAL A 43 1.67 -0.93 -0.95
N VAL A 44 2.79 -0.20 -0.98
CA VAL A 44 3.01 0.85 -1.99
C VAL A 44 3.98 0.34 -3.05
N GLU A 45 3.57 0.37 -4.30
CA GLU A 45 4.42 0.17 -5.47
C GLU A 45 4.86 1.56 -5.99
N LEU A 46 6.17 1.76 -6.04
CA LEU A 46 6.83 2.96 -6.54
C LEU A 46 6.78 2.99 -8.08
N GLU A 47 7.10 4.15 -8.65
CA GLU A 47 7.06 4.33 -10.11
C GLU A 47 8.02 3.42 -10.88
N ASP A 48 9.13 3.03 -10.25
CA ASP A 48 10.15 2.13 -10.78
C ASP A 48 9.81 0.64 -10.58
N GLY A 49 8.65 0.34 -9.98
CA GLY A 49 8.20 -1.01 -9.67
C GLY A 49 8.73 -1.58 -8.36
N GLN A 50 9.57 -0.84 -7.61
CA GLN A 50 9.95 -1.24 -6.26
C GLN A 50 8.73 -1.21 -5.34
N ARG A 51 8.69 -2.11 -4.35
CA ARG A 51 7.56 -2.22 -3.41
C ARG A 51 8.00 -1.95 -1.98
N MET A 52 7.26 -1.09 -1.30
CA MET A 52 7.32 -0.88 0.14
C MET A 52 6.24 -1.74 0.80
N THR A 53 6.67 -2.66 1.65
CA THR A 53 5.77 -3.52 2.42
C THR A 53 4.93 -2.69 3.40
N ALA A 54 3.89 -3.29 3.97
CA ALA A 54 3.14 -2.62 5.04
C ALA A 54 4.01 -2.31 6.27
N SER A 55 5.08 -3.08 6.51
CA SER A 55 6.03 -2.76 7.58
C SER A 55 6.82 -1.51 7.25
N ASP A 56 7.38 -1.44 6.04
CA ASP A 56 8.12 -0.27 5.56
C ASP A 56 7.24 0.99 5.56
N CYS A 57 5.98 0.85 5.14
CA CYS A 57 5.01 1.94 5.18
C CYS A 57 4.71 2.40 6.61
N LYS A 58 4.70 1.49 7.59
CA LYS A 58 4.49 1.81 9.00
C LYS A 58 5.69 2.50 9.62
N GLU A 59 6.91 2.15 9.22
CA GLU A 59 8.16 2.79 9.68
C GLU A 59 8.39 4.16 9.03
N ALA A 60 7.86 4.37 7.82
CA ALA A 60 7.98 5.62 7.09
C ALA A 60 6.94 6.71 7.46
N ALA A 61 6.04 6.42 8.41
CA ALA A 61 4.97 7.33 8.87
C ALA A 61 5.27 7.87 10.28
#